data_AF-A0A1A9D1K4-F1
#
_entry.id   AF-A0A1A9D1K4-F1
#
_cell.length_a   1.000
_cell.length_b   1.000
_cell.length_c   1.000
_cell.angle_alpha   90.00
_cell.angle_beta   90.00
_cell.angle_gamma   90.00
#
_symmetry.space_group_name_H-M   'P 1'
#
loop_
_entity.id
_entity.type
_entity.pdbx_description
1 polymer ?
#
loop_
_entity_poly.entity_id
_entity_poly.type
_entity_poly.pdbx_seq_one_letter_code
_entity_poly.pdbx_strand_id
1 'polypeptide(L)'
;MSILTIALDTLDDPNNPDHAHGRATAYDAIADGTPLDTLETRLEWMTDPTVSGTTYTTAFLAGYRAQLTDWQAYDWAHRIATTHNAWETGR
;
A
#
# COMPACT_ATOMS: atom_id res chain seq x y z
N MET A 1 -23.39 1.79 -7.54
CA MET A 1 -22.20 1.90 -6.67
C MET A 1 -21.25 0.81 -7.10
N SER A 2 -20.14 1.17 -7.71
CA SER A 2 -19.10 0.23 -8.07
C SER A 2 -18.38 -0.16 -6.78
N ILE A 3 -18.45 -1.44 -6.42
CA ILE A 3 -17.56 -1.99 -5.39
C ILE A 3 -16.14 -1.69 -5.88
N LEU A 4 -15.35 -0.99 -5.08
CA LEU A 4 -13.91 -0.85 -5.28
C LEU A 4 -13.36 -2.28 -5.26
N THR A 5 -13.21 -2.84 -6.45
CA THR A 5 -12.53 -4.11 -6.64
C THR A 5 -11.14 -3.90 -6.10
N ILE A 6 -10.84 -4.48 -4.94
CA ILE A 6 -9.47 -4.73 -4.51
C ILE A 6 -8.80 -5.35 -5.73
N ALA A 7 -7.85 -4.64 -6.33
CA ALA A 7 -7.19 -5.09 -7.53
C ALA A 7 -6.45 -6.38 -7.17
N LEU A 8 -7.05 -7.54 -7.47
CA LEU A 8 -6.36 -8.81 -7.41
C LEU A 8 -5.31 -8.77 -8.51
N ASP A 9 -4.07 -8.44 -8.15
CA ASP A 9 -2.94 -8.70 -9.02
C ASP A 9 -2.87 -10.22 -9.18
N THR A 10 -2.91 -10.73 -10.41
CA THR A 10 -2.85 -12.17 -10.69
C THR A 10 -1.53 -12.82 -10.23
N LEU A 11 -0.54 -12.00 -9.85
CA LEU A 11 0.73 -12.41 -9.26
C LEU A 11 0.77 -12.25 -7.72
N ASP A 12 -0.28 -11.70 -7.12
CA ASP A 12 -0.45 -11.62 -5.67
C ASP A 12 -0.89 -13.00 -5.14
N ASP A 13 0.11 -13.78 -4.73
CA ASP A 13 -0.08 -14.96 -3.89
C ASP A 13 0.07 -14.55 -2.42
N PRO A 14 -1.04 -14.33 -1.70
CA PRO A 14 -1.00 -13.89 -0.31
C PRO A 14 -0.40 -14.91 0.65
N ASN A 15 -0.25 -16.18 0.23
CA ASN A 15 0.38 -17.23 1.04
C ASN A 15 1.89 -17.30 0.85
N ASN A 16 2.46 -16.57 -0.11
CA ASN A 16 3.89 -16.54 -0.31
C ASN A 16 4.59 -15.80 0.86
N PRO A 17 5.61 -16.39 1.50
CA PRO A 17 6.30 -15.73 2.62
C PRO A 17 6.97 -14.42 2.22
N ASP A 18 7.46 -14.29 0.98
CA ASP A 18 8.03 -13.04 0.48
C ASP A 18 6.97 -11.97 0.29
N HIS A 19 5.74 -12.36 -0.08
CA HIS A 19 4.62 -11.44 -0.16
C HIS A 19 4.27 -10.87 1.23
N ALA A 20 4.16 -11.75 2.24
CA ALA A 20 3.96 -11.32 3.63
C ALA A 20 5.10 -10.42 4.12
N HIS A 21 6.35 -10.71 3.74
CA HIS A 21 7.50 -9.88 4.07
C HIS A 21 7.44 -8.50 3.41
N GLY A 22 7.04 -8.42 2.14
CA GLY A 22 6.81 -7.16 1.43
C GLY A 22 5.75 -6.29 2.12
N ARG A 23 4.63 -6.90 2.51
CA ARG A 23 3.56 -6.22 3.27
C ARG A 23 4.06 -5.69 4.61
N ALA A 24 4.76 -6.53 5.39
CA ALA A 24 5.30 -6.13 6.69
C ALA A 24 6.27 -4.95 6.55
N THR A 25 7.14 -4.97 5.54
CA THR A 25 8.11 -3.90 5.29
C THR A 25 7.43 -2.56 4.98
N ALA A 26 6.39 -2.58 4.15
CA ALA A 26 5.62 -1.37 3.85
C ALA A 26 4.85 -0.88 5.08
N TYR A 27 4.26 -1.80 5.85
CA TYR A 27 3.51 -1.47 7.07
C TYR A 27 4.39 -0.80 8.12
N ASP A 28 5.58 -1.34 8.39
CA ASP A 28 6.52 -0.77 9.37
C ASP A 28 6.89 0.66 8.98
N ALA A 29 7.16 0.91 7.69
CA ALA A 29 7.51 2.24 7.22
C ALA A 29 6.33 3.23 7.34
N ILE A 30 5.09 2.79 7.09
CA ILE A 30 3.88 3.58 7.31
C ILE A 30 3.71 3.88 8.81
N ALA A 31 3.91 2.88 9.67
CA ALA A 31 3.79 3.02 11.12
C ALA A 31 4.82 3.98 11.71
N ASP A 32 6.02 4.03 11.12
CA ASP A 32 7.07 5.01 11.43
C ASP A 32 6.77 6.43 10.90
N GLY A 33 5.63 6.61 10.21
CA GLY A 33 5.19 7.90 9.68
C GLY A 33 5.81 8.27 8.33
N THR A 34 6.36 7.30 7.59
CA THR A 34 6.89 7.58 6.25
C THR A 34 5.76 8.00 5.32
N PRO A 35 5.90 9.12 4.60
CA PRO A 35 4.92 9.58 3.62
C PRO A 35 4.69 8.55 2.51
N LEU A 36 3.43 8.41 2.09
CA LEU A 36 3.03 7.42 1.09
C LEU A 36 3.70 7.62 -0.27
N ASP A 37 3.88 8.87 -0.71
CA ASP A 37 4.59 9.25 -1.95
C ASP A 37 6.07 8.81 -1.93
N THR A 38 6.69 8.87 -0.76
CA THR A 38 8.05 8.38 -0.52
C THR A 38 8.10 6.85 -0.64
N LEU A 39 7.08 6.16 -0.14
CA LEU A 39 6.99 4.70 -0.25
C LEU A 39 6.69 4.24 -1.68
N GLU A 40 5.90 5.00 -2.44
CA GLU A 40 5.66 4.76 -3.87
C GLU A 40 6.94 4.95 -4.68
N THR A 41 7.67 6.05 -4.44
CA THR A 41 8.99 6.29 -5.05
C THR A 41 9.98 5.18 -4.70
N ARG A 42 9.96 4.69 -3.46
CA ARG A 42 10.77 3.55 -3.04
C ARG A 42 10.38 2.27 -3.77
N LEU A 43 9.07 2.01 -3.97
CA LEU A 43 8.60 0.88 -4.74
C LEU A 43 9.10 0.94 -6.19
N GLU A 44 9.01 2.09 -6.84
CA GLU A 44 9.56 2.30 -8.19
C GLU A 44 11.06 2.02 -8.23
N TRP A 45 11.83 2.55 -7.27
CA TRP A 45 13.26 2.27 -7.14
C TRP A 45 13.55 0.77 -6.97
N MET A 46 12.77 0.05 -6.14
CA MET A 46 12.93 -1.40 -5.93
C MET A 46 12.58 -2.23 -7.18
N THR A 47 11.70 -1.74 -8.05
CA THR A 47 11.31 -2.47 -9.27
C THR A 47 12.39 -2.45 -10.35
N ASP A 48 13.35 -1.52 -10.28
CA ASP A 48 14.49 -1.45 -11.20
C ASP A 48 15.79 -1.90 -10.51
N PRO A 49 16.28 -3.13 -10.77
CA PRO A 49 17.52 -3.62 -10.17
C PRO A 49 18.77 -2.88 -10.66
N THR A 50 18.71 -2.17 -11.81
CA THR A 50 19.82 -1.37 -12.31
C THR A 50 20.03 -0.08 -11.52
N VAL A 51 18.96 0.41 -10.89
CA VAL A 51 18.97 1.60 -10.04
C VAL A 51 19.14 1.22 -8.57
N SER A 52 18.46 0.16 -8.11
CA SER A 52 18.53 -0.27 -6.72
C SER A 52 19.75 -1.09 -6.33
N GLY A 53 20.44 -1.67 -7.33
CA GLY A 53 21.56 -2.58 -7.09
C GLY A 53 21.16 -3.89 -6.41
N THR A 54 19.85 -4.17 -6.27
CA THR A 54 19.30 -5.37 -5.63
C THR A 54 18.14 -5.90 -6.45
N THR A 55 18.03 -7.22 -6.59
CA THR A 55 16.84 -7.84 -7.19
C THR A 55 15.87 -8.24 -6.09
N TYR A 56 14.72 -7.58 -6.06
CA TYR A 56 13.60 -7.95 -5.19
C TYR A 56 12.75 -9.01 -5.87
N THR A 57 12.20 -9.95 -5.10
CA THR A 57 11.30 -10.97 -5.66
C THR A 57 9.97 -10.34 -6.05
N THR A 58 9.33 -10.89 -7.08
CA THR A 58 8.02 -10.41 -7.56
C THR A 58 6.97 -10.46 -6.45
N ALA A 59 7.00 -11.51 -5.62
CA ALA A 59 6.10 -11.65 -4.48
C ALA A 59 6.31 -10.54 -3.44
N PHE A 60 7.56 -10.21 -3.11
CA PHE A 60 7.87 -9.10 -2.20
C PHE A 60 7.36 -7.76 -2.74
N LEU A 61 7.60 -7.47 -4.02
CA LEU A 61 7.14 -6.23 -4.66
C LEU A 61 5.61 -6.15 -4.71
N ALA A 62 4.93 -7.27 -4.99
CA ALA A 62 3.48 -7.36 -4.96
C ALA A 62 2.93 -7.08 -3.56
N GLY A 63 3.51 -7.68 -2.52
CA GLY A 63 3.09 -7.45 -1.14
C GLY A 63 3.31 -6.03 -0.66
N TYR A 64 4.46 -5.46 -0.99
CA TYR A 64 4.74 -4.05 -0.71
C TYR A 64 3.68 -3.15 -1.35
N ARG A 65 3.37 -3.36 -2.64
CA ARG A 65 2.32 -2.61 -3.37
C ARG A 65 0.93 -2.78 -2.74
N ALA A 66 0.54 -4.02 -2.42
CA ALA A 66 -0.77 -4.34 -1.84
C ALA A 66 -0.98 -3.57 -0.52
N GLN A 67 0.04 -3.51 0.34
CA GLN A 67 -0.03 -2.76 1.58
C GLN A 67 -0.20 -1.25 1.37
N LEU A 68 0.46 -0.66 0.36
CA LEU A 68 0.27 0.77 0.03
C LEU A 68 -1.15 1.04 -0.47
N THR A 69 -1.70 0.18 -1.33
CA THR A 69 -3.06 0.30 -1.86
C THR A 69 -4.12 0.17 -0.75
N ASP A 70 -3.94 -0.79 0.17
CA ASP A 70 -4.82 -0.95 1.32
C ASP A 70 -4.79 0.29 2.24
N TRP A 71 -3.59 0.87 2.44
CA TRP A 71 -3.45 2.10 3.22
C TRP A 71 -4.11 3.31 2.58
N GLN A 72 -3.98 3.47 1.25
CA GLN A 72 -4.67 4.51 0.49
C GLN A 72 -6.19 4.40 0.64
N ALA A 73 -6.73 3.19 0.51
CA ALA A 73 -8.15 2.93 0.68
C ALA A 73 -8.62 3.27 2.11
N TYR A 74 -7.83 2.91 3.13
CA TYR A 74 -8.11 3.25 4.52
C TYR A 74 -8.09 4.76 4.78
N ASP A 75 -7.04 5.48 4.35
CA ASP A 75 -6.93 6.93 4.54
C ASP A 75 -8.08 7.68 3.85
N TRP A 76 -8.42 7.27 2.63
CA TRP A 76 -9.56 7.82 1.90
C TRP A 76 -10.89 7.62 2.65
N ALA A 77 -11.16 6.39 3.12
CA ALA A 77 -12.36 6.09 3.89
C ALA A 77 -12.41 6.89 5.21
N HIS A 78 -11.28 7.03 5.90
CA HIS A 78 -11.16 7.79 7.14
C HIS A 78 -11.45 9.28 6.93
N ARG A 79 -10.92 9.88 5.85
CA ARG A 79 -11.21 11.27 5.48
C ARG A 79 -12.68 11.50 5.20
N ILE A 80 -13.32 10.63 4.41
CA ILE A 80 -14.76 10.73 4.11
C ILE A 80 -15.57 10.68 5.41
N ALA A 81 -15.30 9.71 6.28
CA ALA A 81 -16.02 9.57 7.55
C ALA A 81 -15.85 10.82 8.43
N THR A 82 -14.63 11.36 8.51
CA THR A 82 -14.33 12.58 9.27
C THR A 82 -15.08 13.79 8.72
N THR A 83 -15.06 14.00 7.39
CA THR A 83 -15.78 15.11 6.75
C THR A 83 -17.30 14.98 6.92
N HIS A 84 -17.84 13.77 6.81
CA HIS A 84 -19.26 13.51 7.02
C HIS A 84 -19.68 13.83 8.46
N ASN A 85 -18.94 13.31 9.45
CA ASN A 85 -19.22 13.57 10.87
C ASN A 85 -19.16 15.08 11.18
N ALA A 86 -18.18 15.79 10.64
CA ALA A 86 -18.08 17.24 10.80
C ALA A 86 -19.31 17.97 10.24
N TRP A 87 -19.81 17.56 9.07
CA TRP A 87 -21.03 18.12 8.48
C TRP A 87 -22.28 17.83 9.33
N GLU A 88 -22.43 16.62 9.87
CA GLU A 88 -23.57 16.26 10.73
C GLU A 88 -23.59 17.07 12.03
N THR A 89 -22.42 17.26 12.66
CA THR A 89 -22.31 18.00 13.93
C THR A 89 -22.45 19.52 13.78
N GLY A 90 -22.26 20.07 12.57
CA GLY A 90 -22.36 21.51 12.30
C GLY A 90 -23.77 21.98 11.94
N ARG A 91 -24.77 21.10 11.97
CA ARG A 91 -26.16 21.36 11.61
C ARG A 91 -27.06 21.52 12.84
#